data_AF-A0AAX3WQR2-F1
#
_entry.id   AF-A0AAX3WQR2-F1
#
_cell.length_a   1.000
_cell.length_b   1.000
_cell.length_c   1.000
_cell.angle_alpha   90.00
_cell.angle_beta   90.00
_cell.angle_gamma   90.00
#
_symmetry.space_group_name_H-M   'P 1'
#
loop_
_entity.id
_entity.type
_entity.pdbx_description
1 polymer ?
#
loop_
_entity_poly.entity_id
_entity_poly.type
_entity_poly.pdbx_seq_one_letter_code
_entity_poly.pdbx_strand_id
1 'polypeptide(L)'
;MEQIYQMEYRGLNLFDEISTVELAIDEQGQTIHIFDTGQVVSPIFNFDVSAYELSEGFYKMADILRHKRILTNYQQGSDWTLSEWLITNNAYFYVPKQRIKKYVQGSIIEIVDRAKEQFLFEEYVQRI
;
A
#
# COMPACT_ATOMS: atom_id res chain seq x y z
N MET A 1 -1.32 -15.80 -16.72
CA MET A 1 -0.17 -15.59 -15.81
C MET A 1 -0.48 -14.33 -15.04
N GLU A 2 -0.70 -14.43 -13.74
CA GLU A 2 -0.79 -13.27 -12.86
C GLU A 2 0.58 -12.59 -12.87
N GLN A 3 0.64 -11.37 -13.39
CA GLN A 3 1.88 -10.62 -13.51
C GLN A 3 2.05 -9.78 -12.25
N ILE A 4 2.30 -10.46 -11.13
CA ILE A 4 2.72 -9.80 -9.90
C ILE A 4 4.21 -9.50 -10.04
N TYR A 5 4.59 -8.22 -9.95
CA TYR A 5 6.01 -7.82 -9.90
C TYR A 5 6.32 -7.07 -8.62
N GLN A 6 7.60 -7.09 -8.27
CA GLN A 6 8.11 -6.54 -7.01
C GLN A 6 8.95 -5.30 -7.26
N MET A 7 8.95 -4.39 -6.29
CA MET A 7 9.83 -3.24 -6.28
C MET A 7 10.12 -2.78 -4.86
N GLU A 8 11.22 -2.05 -4.69
CA GLU A 8 11.57 -1.39 -3.44
C GLU A 8 11.28 0.11 -3.53
N TYR A 9 10.72 0.64 -2.45
CA TYR A 9 10.61 2.07 -2.19
C TYR A 9 11.47 2.42 -0.98
N ARG A 10 12.12 3.58 -1.00
CA ARG A 10 12.88 4.09 0.16
C ARG A 10 12.29 5.41 0.59
N GLY A 11 12.06 5.55 1.88
CA GLY A 11 11.53 6.77 2.48
C GLY A 11 12.04 6.97 3.91
N LEU A 12 11.77 8.15 4.44
CA LEU A 12 12.05 8.48 5.83
C LEU A 12 10.88 8.05 6.70
N ASN A 13 11.16 7.36 7.80
CA ASN A 13 10.18 7.08 8.83
C ASN A 13 10.02 8.27 9.79
N LEU A 14 9.18 8.12 10.82
CA LEU A 14 8.92 9.15 11.83
C LEU A 14 10.15 9.53 12.69
N PHE A 15 11.24 8.77 12.61
CA PHE A 15 12.49 9.00 13.34
C PHE A 15 13.57 9.61 12.43
N ASP A 16 13.21 10.09 11.24
CA ASP A 16 14.12 10.60 10.22
C ASP A 16 15.15 9.57 9.73
N GLU A 17 14.85 8.28 9.86
CA GLU A 17 15.71 7.20 9.38
C GLU A 17 15.24 6.72 8.01
N ILE A 18 16.19 6.51 7.10
CA ILE A 18 15.91 5.90 5.80
C ILE A 18 15.60 4.41 6.01
N SER A 19 14.40 3.99 5.60
CA SER A 19 14.00 2.58 5.60
C SER A 19 13.49 2.18 4.23
N THR A 20 13.63 0.88 3.95
CA THR A 20 13.09 0.25 2.74
C THR A 20 11.66 -0.22 3.02
N VAL A 21 10.80 -0.03 2.02
CA VAL A 21 9.45 -0.56 1.93
C VAL A 21 9.42 -1.47 0.70
N GLU A 22 8.96 -2.69 0.89
CA GLU A 22 8.87 -3.67 -0.17
C GLU A 22 7.45 -3.70 -0.72
N LEU A 23 7.33 -3.65 -2.04
CA LEU A 23 6.06 -3.54 -2.74
C LEU A 23 5.88 -4.73 -3.68
N ALA A 24 4.72 -5.37 -3.63
CA ALA A 24 4.26 -6.30 -4.66
C ALA A 24 3.02 -5.70 -5.35
N ILE A 25 3.07 -5.60 -6.68
CA ILE A 25 2.05 -4.97 -7.50
C ILE A 25 1.24 -6.04 -8.20
N ASP A 26 -0.04 -6.16 -7.86
CA ASP A 26 -1.02 -6.93 -8.62
C ASP A 26 -1.80 -6.00 -9.55
N GLU A 27 -1.39 -5.98 -10.82
CA GLU A 27 -2.03 -5.15 -11.85
C GLU A 27 -3.45 -5.62 -12.19
N GLN A 28 -3.75 -6.91 -12.08
CA GLN A 28 -5.08 -7.43 -12.41
C GLN A 28 -6.09 -7.01 -11.33
N GLY A 29 -5.70 -7.11 -10.07
CA GLY A 29 -6.50 -6.68 -8.93
C GLY A 29 -6.46 -5.18 -8.62
N GLN A 30 -5.69 -4.38 -9.38
CA GLN A 30 -5.43 -2.96 -9.07
C GLN A 30 -5.03 -2.78 -7.60
N THR A 31 -4.14 -3.65 -7.13
CA THR A 31 -3.83 -3.79 -5.72
C THR A 31 -2.34 -3.72 -5.51
N ILE A 32 -1.94 -2.90 -4.55
CA ILE A 32 -0.57 -2.86 -4.04
C ILE A 32 -0.48 -3.52 -2.67
N HIS A 33 0.49 -4.42 -2.52
CA HIS A 33 0.83 -5.09 -1.26
C HIS A 33 2.12 -4.47 -0.74
N ILE A 34 2.08 -3.98 0.50
CA ILE A 34 3.10 -3.10 1.07
C ILE A 34 3.63 -3.72 2.35
N PHE A 35 4.86 -4.23 2.31
CA PHE A 35 5.55 -4.70 3.50
C PHE A 35 6.47 -3.59 4.02
N ASP A 36 6.15 -3.09 5.20
CA ASP A 36 6.75 -1.88 5.77
C ASP A 36 7.17 -2.14 7.22
N THR A 37 8.41 -2.56 7.40
CA THR A 37 8.99 -2.83 8.72
C THR A 37 9.34 -1.56 9.48
N GLY A 38 9.71 -0.50 8.75
CA GLY A 38 10.10 0.80 9.29
C GLY A 38 8.95 1.76 9.55
N GLN A 39 7.71 1.37 9.22
CA GLN A 39 6.51 2.20 9.32
C GLN A 39 6.64 3.53 8.56
N VAL A 40 7.26 3.49 7.38
CA VAL A 40 7.46 4.64 6.49
C VAL A 40 6.17 5.10 5.83
N VAL A 41 5.34 4.16 5.37
CA VAL A 41 4.11 4.40 4.60
C VAL A 41 2.88 3.77 5.26
N SER A 42 3.06 3.19 6.43
CA SER A 42 1.99 2.56 7.20
C SER A 42 0.88 3.56 7.57
N PRO A 43 -0.39 3.13 7.65
CA PRO A 43 -1.49 3.97 8.11
C PRO A 43 -1.29 4.44 9.56
N ILE A 44 -1.77 5.64 9.85
CA ILE A 44 -1.70 6.23 11.18
C ILE A 44 -3.10 6.18 11.81
N PHE A 45 -3.17 5.92 13.11
CA PHE A 45 -4.44 5.96 13.83
C PHE A 45 -4.72 7.40 14.27
N ASN A 46 -5.85 7.95 13.83
CA ASN A 46 -6.33 9.25 14.24
C ASN A 46 -7.27 9.08 15.44
N PHE A 47 -6.85 9.57 16.61
CA PHE A 47 -7.59 9.44 17.85
C PHE A 47 -8.85 10.31 17.92
N ASP A 48 -8.86 11.46 17.22
CA ASP A 48 -9.99 12.39 17.24
C ASP A 48 -11.23 11.79 16.57
N VAL A 49 -11.02 11.02 15.49
CA VAL A 49 -12.09 10.32 14.74
C VAL A 49 -12.13 8.82 14.99
N SER A 50 -11.21 8.29 15.82
CA SER A 50 -11.10 6.87 16.15
C SER A 50 -11.02 5.95 14.93
N ALA A 51 -10.26 6.36 13.91
CA ALA A 51 -10.12 5.64 12.65
C ALA A 51 -8.71 5.74 12.09
N TYR A 52 -8.31 4.78 11.25
CA TYR A 52 -7.04 4.85 10.53
C TYR A 52 -7.13 5.77 9.32
N GLU A 53 -6.08 6.54 9.09
CA GLU A 53 -5.89 7.41 7.92
C GLU A 53 -4.57 7.08 7.19
N LEU A 54 -4.51 7.47 5.92
CA LEU A 54 -3.30 7.31 5.12
C LEU A 54 -2.22 8.27 5.64
N SER A 55 -0.99 7.78 5.76
CA SER A 55 0.14 8.61 6.18
C SER A 55 0.65 9.50 5.04
N GLU A 56 1.34 10.58 5.39
CA GLU A 56 2.06 11.41 4.41
C GLU A 56 3.04 10.59 3.56
N GLY A 57 3.71 9.61 4.17
CA GLY A 57 4.63 8.71 3.48
C GLY A 57 3.92 7.92 2.39
N PHE A 58 2.72 7.41 2.68
CA PHE A 58 1.91 6.75 1.67
C PHE A 58 1.51 7.69 0.52
N TYR A 59 1.06 8.91 0.81
CA TYR A 59 0.72 9.89 -0.22
C TYR A 59 1.90 10.18 -1.15
N LYS A 60 3.10 10.37 -0.60
CA LYS A 60 4.34 10.58 -1.38
C LYS A 60 4.68 9.36 -2.24
N MET A 61 4.56 8.16 -1.69
CA MET A 61 4.80 6.92 -2.42
C MET A 61 3.78 6.75 -3.57
N ALA A 62 2.49 6.90 -3.29
CA ALA A 62 1.41 6.82 -4.28
C ALA A 62 1.61 7.82 -5.42
N ASP A 63 2.04 9.04 -5.11
CA ASP A 63 2.33 10.05 -6.12
C ASP A 63 3.51 9.66 -7.02
N ILE A 64 4.56 9.05 -6.45
CA ILE A 64 5.68 8.51 -7.24
C ILE A 64 5.23 7.34 -8.13
N LEU A 65 4.43 6.41 -7.61
CA LEU A 65 3.89 5.29 -8.38
C LEU A 65 3.04 5.78 -9.56
N ARG A 66 2.18 6.77 -9.30
CA ARG A 66 1.37 7.44 -10.31
C ARG A 66 2.22 8.08 -11.40
N HIS A 67 3.25 8.84 -11.05
CA HIS A 67 4.18 9.43 -12.03
C HIS A 67 4.94 8.37 -12.84
N LYS A 68 5.25 7.22 -12.22
CA LYS A 68 5.84 6.05 -12.89
C LYS A 68 4.83 5.25 -13.71
N ARG A 69 3.56 5.66 -13.77
CA ARG A 69 2.46 4.99 -14.48
C ARG A 69 2.21 3.56 -13.98
N ILE A 70 2.46 3.31 -12.69
CA ILE A 70 2.17 2.05 -12.03
C ILE A 70 0.72 2.09 -11.54
N LEU A 71 -0.04 1.03 -11.84
CA LEU A 71 -1.47 0.93 -11.50
C LEU A 71 -2.32 2.10 -12.04
N THR A 72 -1.96 2.61 -13.21
CA THR A 72 -2.74 3.58 -13.98
C THR A 72 -3.26 2.85 -15.22
N ASN A 73 -4.38 2.15 -15.09
CA ASN A 73 -4.92 1.32 -16.18
C ASN A 73 -4.96 2.06 -17.52
N TYR A 74 -4.40 1.42 -18.56
CA TYR A 74 -4.39 1.56 -20.03
C TYR A 74 -5.08 2.72 -20.79
N GLN A 75 -5.60 3.77 -20.15
CA GLN A 75 -6.07 4.97 -20.84
C GLN A 75 -4.85 5.82 -21.21
N GLN A 76 -4.28 5.51 -22.38
CA GLN A 76 -3.26 6.33 -23.01
C GLN A 76 -3.80 7.76 -23.19
N GLY A 77 -3.31 8.70 -22.38
CA GLY A 77 -3.43 10.13 -22.67
C GLY A 77 -4.07 11.02 -21.61
N SER A 78 -4.57 10.49 -20.49
CA SER A 78 -5.00 11.33 -19.36
C SER A 78 -3.94 11.37 -18.26
N ASP A 79 -3.59 12.58 -17.81
CA ASP A 79 -2.80 12.77 -16.60
C ASP A 79 -3.69 12.44 -15.40
N TRP A 80 -3.50 11.27 -14.81
CA TRP A 80 -4.20 10.88 -13.60
C TRP A 80 -3.78 11.78 -12.45
N THR A 81 -4.75 12.29 -11.71
CA THR A 81 -4.55 12.95 -10.43
C THR A 81 -4.23 11.92 -9.34
N LEU A 82 -3.59 12.36 -8.25
CA LEU A 82 -3.36 11.49 -7.10
C LEU A 82 -4.67 10.96 -6.50
N SER A 83 -5.71 11.80 -6.47
CA SER A 83 -7.04 11.39 -6.01
C SER A 83 -7.63 10.27 -6.84
N GLU A 84 -7.55 10.34 -8.17
CA GLU A 84 -8.03 9.26 -9.05
C GLU A 84 -7.27 7.96 -8.82
N TRP A 85 -5.94 8.03 -8.64
CA TRP A 85 -5.12 6.86 -8.32
C TRP A 85 -5.55 6.23 -6.99
N LEU A 86 -5.83 7.05 -5.97
CA LEU A 86 -6.25 6.58 -4.65
C LEU A 86 -7.68 6.01 -4.64
N ILE A 87 -8.57 6.45 -5.52
CA ILE A 87 -9.95 5.95 -5.56
C ILE A 87 -10.04 4.59 -6.28
N THR A 88 -9.18 4.39 -7.27
CA THR A 88 -9.21 3.23 -8.16
C THR A 88 -8.38 2.05 -7.65
N ASN A 89 -7.34 2.32 -6.87
CA ASN A 89 -6.42 1.31 -6.38
C ASN A 89 -6.68 0.91 -4.93
N ASN A 90 -6.42 -0.35 -4.63
CA ASN A 90 -6.46 -0.90 -3.27
C ASN A 90 -5.04 -1.03 -2.72
N ALA A 91 -4.89 -0.92 -1.40
CA ALA A 91 -3.61 -1.19 -0.74
C ALA A 91 -3.78 -2.14 0.44
N TYR A 92 -2.84 -3.07 0.61
CA TYR A 92 -2.68 -3.88 1.81
C TYR A 92 -1.38 -3.51 2.49
N PHE A 93 -1.46 -3.24 3.80
CA PHE A 93 -0.32 -2.85 4.63
C PHE A 93 0.02 -3.98 5.59
N TYR A 94 1.23 -4.50 5.43
CA TYR A 94 1.81 -5.56 6.22
C TYR A 94 2.91 -4.97 7.08
N VAL A 95 2.66 -4.90 8.38
CA VAL A 95 3.62 -4.42 9.38
C VAL A 95 3.87 -5.55 10.37
N PRO A 96 5.14 -5.90 10.68
CA PRO A 96 5.44 -6.99 11.60
C PRO A 96 4.71 -6.83 12.93
N LYS A 97 4.13 -7.94 13.42
CA LYS A 97 3.40 -8.02 14.70
C LYS A 97 2.16 -7.12 14.78
N GLN A 98 1.71 -6.55 13.67
CA GLN A 98 0.44 -5.83 13.57
C GLN A 98 -0.50 -6.59 12.65
N ARG A 99 -1.81 -6.35 12.82
CA ARG A 99 -2.82 -6.85 11.88
C ARG A 99 -2.65 -6.19 10.52
N ILE A 100 -2.92 -6.97 9.48
CA ILE A 100 -2.97 -6.45 8.11
C ILE A 100 -4.09 -5.40 8.02
N LYS A 101 -3.72 -4.22 7.51
CA LYS A 101 -4.68 -3.16 7.21
C LYS A 101 -4.93 -3.14 5.71
N LYS A 102 -6.17 -2.87 5.30
CA LYS A 102 -6.54 -2.74 3.91
C LYS A 102 -7.18 -1.38 3.68
N TYR A 103 -6.69 -0.67 2.67
CA TYR A 103 -7.32 0.52 2.12
C TYR A 103 -8.19 0.15 0.92
N VAL A 104 -9.49 0.46 1.01
CA VAL A 104 -10.51 0.24 -0.02
C VAL A 104 -11.51 1.37 0.04
N GLN A 105 -11.88 1.89 -1.13
CA GLN A 105 -12.97 2.88 -1.27
C GLN A 105 -12.83 4.07 -0.31
N GLY A 106 -11.61 4.58 -0.12
CA GLY A 106 -11.35 5.75 0.73
C GLY A 106 -11.31 5.46 2.23
N SER A 107 -11.40 4.20 2.66
CA SER A 107 -11.39 3.81 4.07
C SER A 107 -10.33 2.76 4.37
N ILE A 108 -9.82 2.78 5.60
CA ILE A 108 -8.85 1.80 6.09
C ILE A 108 -9.54 0.90 7.11
N ILE A 109 -9.48 -0.41 6.87
CA ILE A 109 -10.04 -1.43 7.75
C ILE A 109 -8.97 -2.46 8.13
N GLU A 110 -9.10 -3.06 9.31
CA GLU A 110 -8.27 -4.20 9.70
C GLU A 110 -8.88 -5.51 9.21
N ILE A 111 -8.03 -6.42 8.74
CA ILE A 111 -8.44 -7.79 8.45
C ILE A 111 -8.54 -8.54 9.77
N VAL A 112 -9.74 -9.03 10.09
CA VAL A 112 -10.02 -9.80 11.32
C VAL A 112 -10.02 -11.31 11.11
N ASP A 113 -10.09 -11.75 9.85
CA ASP A 113 -10.07 -13.17 9.49
C ASP A 113 -8.62 -13.69 9.43
N ARG A 114 -8.26 -14.52 10.40
CA ARG A 114 -6.91 -15.09 10.53
C ARG A 114 -6.51 -16.02 9.38
N ALA A 115 -7.46 -16.75 8.78
CA ALA A 115 -7.15 -17.65 7.67
C ALA A 115 -6.82 -16.84 6.41
N LYS A 116 -7.56 -15.74 6.19
CA LYS A 116 -7.30 -14.79 5.12
C LYS A 116 -6.01 -14.01 5.33
N GLU A 117 -5.70 -13.66 6.58
CA GLU A 117 -4.45 -12.99 6.96
C GLU A 117 -3.22 -13.83 6.62
N GLN A 118 -3.25 -15.12 6.97
CA GLN A 118 -2.14 -16.04 6.69
C GLN A 118 -1.93 -16.25 5.19
N PHE A 119 -3.01 -16.48 4.43
CA PHE A 119 -2.93 -16.62 2.97
C PHE A 119 -2.31 -15.38 2.31
N LEU A 120 -2.77 -14.18 2.69
CA LEU A 120 -2.25 -12.92 2.15
C LEU A 120 -0.77 -12.69 2.47
N PHE A 121 -0.29 -13.17 3.62
CA PHE A 121 1.12 -13.09 3.99
C PHE A 121 1.98 -14.07 3.19
N GLU A 122 1.54 -15.32 3.06
CA GLU A 122 2.24 -16.35 2.28
C GLU A 122 2.30 -16.00 0.79
N GLU A 123 1.23 -15.43 0.23
CA GLU A 123 1.15 -15.13 -1.19
C GLU A 123 1.96 -13.89 -1.60
N TYR A 124 1.96 -12.83 -0.79
CA TYR A 124 2.50 -11.52 -1.19
C TYR A 124 3.74 -11.08 -0.41
N VAL A 125 3.97 -11.60 0.80
CA VAL A 125 5.10 -11.19 1.66
C VAL A 125 6.22 -12.23 1.66
N GLN A 126 5.92 -13.54 1.71
CA GLN A 126 6.98 -14.58 1.60
C GLN A 126 7.66 -14.66 0.23
N ARG A 127 7.11 -14.00 -0.79
CA ARG A 127 7.76 -13.87 -2.09
C ARG A 127 8.87 -12.83 -2.10
N ILE A 128 8.96 -11.99 -1.05
CA ILE A 128 9.97 -10.93 -0.91
C ILE A 128 11.15 -11.44 -0.07
#